data_AF-A0A3B9CTP5-F1
#
_entry.id   AF-A0A3B9CTP5-F1
#
_cell.length_a   1.000
_cell.length_b   1.000
_cell.length_c   1.000
_cell.angle_alpha   90.00
_cell.angle_beta   90.00
_cell.angle_gamma   90.00
#
_symmetry.space_group_name_H-M   'P 1'
#
loop_
_entity.id
_entity.type
_entity.pdbx_description
1 polymer ?
#
loop_
_entity_poly.entity_id
_entity_poly.type
_entity_poly.pdbx_seq_one_letter_code
_entity_poly.pdbx_strand_id
1 'polypeptide(L)'
;MTDLLLLADGPGYTGFFANVNTTFWSGVLRIAYAMVAAAPFLVAGVLAAGILRGMVGAERTRSILGVGHWSGPFRAWALGVLLPICSLGALPVARELRRAGVPSGTVLSFVLVAPVLNPVSIVYGLSHI
;
A
#
# COMPACT_ATOMS: atom_id res chain seq x y z
N MET A 1 15.76 -4.19 -19.36
CA MET A 1 14.81 -4.38 -18.23
C MET A 1 15.04 -5.73 -17.54
N THR A 2 15.49 -6.73 -18.30
CA THR A 2 16.05 -8.02 -17.84
C THR A 2 17.37 -7.90 -17.07
N ASP A 3 18.26 -6.97 -17.43
CA ASP A 3 19.58 -6.83 -16.78
C ASP A 3 19.54 -6.22 -15.37
N LEU A 4 18.52 -5.40 -15.09
CA LEU A 4 18.33 -4.77 -13.77
C LEU A 4 17.71 -5.73 -12.76
N LEU A 5 16.87 -6.67 -13.25
CA LEU A 5 16.37 -7.80 -12.48
C LEU A 5 17.53 -8.69 -12.06
N LEU A 6 18.43 -9.04 -12.99
CA LEU A 6 19.62 -9.89 -12.75
C LEU A 6 20.65 -9.26 -11.76
N LEU A 7 20.66 -7.94 -11.61
CA LEU A 7 21.45 -7.21 -10.61
C LEU A 7 20.75 -7.09 -9.24
N ALA A 8 19.42 -6.98 -9.20
CA ALA A 8 18.62 -7.11 -7.97
C ALA A 8 18.60 -8.55 -7.44
N ASP A 9 18.82 -9.48 -8.36
CA ASP A 9 19.11 -10.89 -8.21
C ASP A 9 20.63 -11.18 -8.16
N GLY A 10 21.43 -10.20 -7.71
CA GLY A 10 22.87 -10.41 -7.50
C GLY A 10 23.19 -11.46 -6.43
N PRO A 11 24.43 -12.00 -6.41
CA PRO A 11 24.89 -13.23 -5.73
C PRO A 11 24.90 -13.22 -4.19
N GLY A 12 23.90 -12.60 -3.56
CA GLY A 12 23.67 -12.63 -2.11
C GLY A 12 22.84 -13.83 -1.63
N TYR A 13 22.34 -14.67 -2.54
CA TYR A 13 21.61 -15.90 -2.18
C TYR A 13 22.53 -16.99 -1.66
N THR A 14 23.77 -17.00 -2.16
CA THR A 14 24.82 -17.90 -1.70
C THR A 14 25.48 -17.31 -0.46
N GLY A 15 24.73 -17.31 0.64
CA GLY A 15 25.24 -17.08 1.98
C GLY A 15 25.20 -15.64 2.46
N PHE A 16 24.25 -15.34 3.36
CA PHE A 16 24.26 -14.17 4.26
C PHE A 16 25.61 -13.97 4.98
N PHE A 17 26.42 -15.03 5.10
CA PHE A 17 27.72 -15.08 5.78
C PHE A 17 28.96 -14.98 4.88
N ALA A 18 28.84 -14.85 3.54
CA ALA A 18 30.01 -14.85 2.65
C ALA A 18 30.72 -13.48 2.56
N ASN A 19 29.99 -12.36 2.67
CA ASN A 19 30.56 -11.01 2.69
C ASN A 19 29.54 -9.95 3.16
N VAL A 20 29.82 -9.25 4.27
CA VAL A 20 28.91 -8.23 4.83
C VAL A 20 28.76 -7.02 3.88
N ASN A 21 29.83 -6.67 3.15
CA ASN A 21 29.84 -5.51 2.24
C ASN A 21 28.93 -5.71 1.03
N THR A 22 28.89 -6.91 0.43
CA THR A 22 28.03 -7.23 -0.72
C THR A 22 26.57 -7.41 -0.32
N THR A 23 26.31 -8.02 0.85
CA THR A 23 24.95 -8.13 1.42
C THR A 23 24.38 -6.75 1.71
N PHE A 24 25.17 -5.85 2.31
CA PHE A 24 24.75 -4.47 2.57
C PHE A 24 24.40 -3.72 1.28
N TRP A 25 25.30 -3.73 0.27
CA TRP A 25 25.04 -3.04 -0.99
C TRP A 25 23.84 -3.62 -1.75
N SER A 26 23.66 -4.94 -1.74
CA SER A 26 22.47 -5.57 -2.33
C SER A 26 21.17 -5.18 -1.63
N GLY A 27 21.20 -5.02 -0.30
CA GLY A 27 20.07 -4.54 0.50
C GLY A 27 19.68 -3.11 0.14
N VAL A 28 20.67 -2.21 0.02
CA VAL A 28 20.43 -0.81 -0.37
C VAL A 28 19.83 -0.72 -1.77
N LEU A 29 20.36 -1.48 -2.73
CA LEU A 29 19.85 -1.49 -4.10
C LEU A 29 18.41 -2.03 -4.18
N ARG A 30 18.07 -3.06 -3.40
CA ARG A 30 16.70 -3.59 -3.29
C ARG A 30 15.72 -2.57 -2.72
N ILE A 31 16.11 -1.86 -1.67
CA ILE A 31 15.28 -0.81 -1.06
C ILE A 31 15.05 0.33 -2.06
N ALA A 32 16.11 0.78 -2.75
CA ALA A 32 16.01 1.84 -3.76
C ALA A 32 15.10 1.42 -4.93
N TYR A 33 15.24 0.18 -5.42
CA TYR A 33 14.37 -0.36 -6.46
C TYR A 33 12.90 -0.43 -6.00
N ALA A 34 12.64 -0.91 -4.78
CA ALA A 34 11.31 -0.97 -4.21
C ALA A 34 10.67 0.42 -4.08
N MET A 35 11.45 1.46 -3.74
CA MET A 35 10.96 2.85 -3.69
C MET A 35 10.54 3.35 -5.07
N VAL A 36 11.35 3.11 -6.11
CA VAL A 36 11.03 3.52 -7.48
C VAL A 36 9.82 2.76 -8.02
N ALA A 37 9.73 1.46 -7.75
CA ALA A 37 8.58 0.64 -8.12
C ALA A 37 7.29 1.05 -7.38
N ALA A 38 7.39 1.51 -6.13
CA ALA A 38 6.25 1.95 -5.32
C ALA A 38 5.78 3.39 -5.62
N ALA A 39 6.63 4.22 -6.21
CA ALA A 39 6.34 5.63 -6.52
C ALA A 39 5.01 5.85 -7.28
N PRO A 40 4.69 5.15 -8.38
CA PRO A 40 3.42 5.38 -9.10
C PRO A 40 2.18 5.07 -8.24
N PHE A 41 2.26 4.05 -7.39
CA PHE A 41 1.16 3.69 -6.47
C PHE A 41 0.99 4.72 -5.35
N LEU A 42 2.10 5.28 -4.86
CA LEU A 42 2.07 6.37 -3.89
C LEU A 42 1.39 7.61 -4.47
N VAL A 43 1.75 8.00 -5.71
CA VAL A 43 1.12 9.12 -6.41
C VAL A 43 -0.37 8.86 -6.62
N ALA A 44 -0.75 7.65 -7.05
CA ALA A 44 -2.16 7.26 -7.18
C ALA A 44 -2.91 7.33 -5.85
N GLY A 45 -2.31 6.87 -4.74
CA GLY A 45 -2.90 6.96 -3.40
C GLY A 45 -3.07 8.40 -2.91
N VAL A 46 -2.10 9.28 -3.18
CA VAL A 46 -2.20 10.71 -2.84
C VAL A 46 -3.25 11.41 -3.70
N LEU A 47 -3.34 11.10 -4.99
CA LEU A 47 -4.40 11.58 -5.88
C LEU A 47 -5.78 11.11 -5.40
N ALA A 48 -5.92 9.83 -5.08
CA ALA A 48 -7.17 9.28 -4.54
C ALA A 48 -7.56 9.97 -3.22
N ALA A 49 -6.60 10.17 -2.31
CA ALA A 49 -6.83 10.92 -1.06
C ALA A 49 -7.23 12.39 -1.34
N GLY A 50 -6.59 13.04 -2.32
CA GLY A 50 -6.91 14.39 -2.76
C GLY A 50 -8.30 14.51 -3.37
N ILE A 51 -8.71 13.55 -4.20
CA ILE A 51 -10.06 13.45 -4.76
C ILE A 51 -11.08 13.20 -3.66
N LEU A 52 -10.80 12.29 -2.72
CA LEU A 52 -11.67 12.06 -1.56
C LEU A 52 -11.88 13.36 -0.77
N ARG A 53 -10.80 14.10 -0.50
CA ARG A 53 -10.84 15.37 0.21
C ARG A 53 -11.59 16.46 -0.58
N GLY A 54 -11.32 16.61 -1.88
CA GLY A 54 -11.83 17.70 -2.71
C GLY A 54 -13.24 17.47 -3.26
N MET A 55 -13.57 16.25 -3.69
CA MET A 55 -14.85 15.93 -4.34
C MET A 55 -15.88 15.30 -3.39
N VAL A 56 -15.44 14.46 -2.43
CA VAL A 56 -16.36 13.76 -1.52
C VAL A 56 -16.62 14.60 -0.27
N GLY A 57 -15.57 15.19 0.31
CA GLY A 57 -15.66 15.98 1.54
C GLY A 57 -15.81 15.13 2.81
N ALA A 58 -15.43 15.68 3.96
CA ALA A 58 -15.40 14.96 5.23
C ALA A 58 -16.77 14.40 5.64
N GLU A 59 -17.85 15.15 5.41
CA GLU A 59 -19.22 14.78 5.77
C GLU A 59 -19.74 13.58 4.97
N ARG A 60 -19.53 13.54 3.64
CA ARG A 60 -19.92 12.39 2.83
C ARG A 60 -19.00 11.20 3.04
N THR A 61 -17.72 11.43 3.31
CA THR A 61 -16.80 10.36 3.70
C THR A 61 -17.31 9.66 4.96
N ARG A 62 -17.77 10.44 5.96
CA ARG A 62 -18.44 9.87 7.14
C ARG A 62 -19.74 9.12 6.81
N SER A 63 -20.58 9.65 5.91
CA SER A 63 -21.86 8.99 5.59
C SER A 63 -21.65 7.70 4.80
N ILE A 64 -20.72 7.70 3.84
CA ILE A 64 -20.34 6.52 3.04
C ILE A 64 -19.77 5.45 3.96
N LEU A 65 -18.82 5.81 4.83
CA LEU A 65 -18.25 4.87 5.80
C LEU A 65 -19.17 4.56 6.98
N GLY A 66 -20.40 5.11 7.04
CA GLY A 66 -21.39 4.75 8.04
C GLY A 66 -20.92 4.98 9.48
N VAL A 67 -20.34 6.15 9.74
CA VAL A 67 -19.80 6.49 11.07
C VAL A 67 -20.92 6.52 12.12
N GLY A 68 -20.88 5.58 13.06
CA GLY A 68 -21.91 5.36 14.10
C GLY A 68 -22.73 4.07 13.95
N HIS A 69 -22.55 3.31 12.86
CA HIS A 69 -23.21 2.03 12.63
C HIS A 69 -22.19 0.88 12.62
N TRP A 70 -22.58 -0.32 13.06
CA TRP A 70 -21.72 -1.53 13.04
C TRP A 70 -21.24 -1.91 11.62
N SER A 71 -21.87 -1.37 10.56
CA SER A 71 -21.48 -1.58 9.17
C SER A 71 -20.23 -0.81 8.73
N GLY A 72 -19.74 0.14 9.52
CA GLY A 72 -18.63 1.00 9.11
C GLY A 72 -17.33 0.26 8.72
N PRO A 73 -16.83 -0.67 9.56
CA PRO A 73 -15.69 -1.52 9.23
C PRO A 73 -15.85 -2.32 7.93
N PHE A 74 -17.05 -2.85 7.68
CA PHE A 74 -17.33 -3.63 6.47
C PHE A 74 -17.28 -2.76 5.20
N ARG A 75 -17.80 -1.53 5.29
CA ARG A 75 -17.71 -0.57 4.18
C ARG A 75 -16.29 -0.08 3.94
N ALA A 76 -15.49 0.08 5.00
CA ALA A 76 -14.07 0.38 4.89
C ALA A 76 -13.28 -0.75 4.24
N TRP A 77 -13.61 -2.00 4.58
CA TRP A 77 -13.06 -3.19 3.92
C TRP A 77 -13.39 -3.18 2.42
N ALA A 78 -14.66 -2.99 2.05
CA ALA A 78 -15.07 -2.92 0.65
C ALA A 78 -14.37 -1.79 -0.13
N LEU A 79 -14.20 -0.63 0.51
CA LEU A 79 -13.45 0.49 -0.07
C LEU A 79 -11.96 0.14 -0.26
N GLY A 80 -11.35 -0.55 0.71
CA GLY A 80 -9.97 -1.02 0.64
C GLY A 80 -9.74 -2.06 -0.47
N VAL A 81 -10.73 -2.92 -0.74
CA VAL A 81 -10.69 -3.88 -1.86
C VAL A 81 -10.74 -3.16 -3.20
N LEU A 82 -11.59 -2.13 -3.29
CA LEU A 82 -11.83 -1.41 -4.55
C LEU A 82 -10.69 -0.47 -4.92
N LEU A 83 -9.95 0.05 -3.94
CA LEU A 83 -8.79 0.91 -4.18
C LEU A 83 -7.50 0.07 -4.27
N PRO A 84 -6.87 -0.05 -5.45
CA PRO A 84 -5.61 -0.76 -5.61
C PRO A 84 -4.46 0.10 -5.07
N ILE A 85 -4.25 0.07 -3.76
CA ILE A 85 -3.20 0.85 -3.09
C ILE A 85 -2.13 -0.07 -2.50
N CYS A 86 -0.86 0.32 -2.64
CA CYS A 86 0.22 -0.33 -1.91
C CYS A 86 0.22 0.12 -0.44
N SER A 87 0.87 -0.64 0.44
CA SER A 87 1.05 -0.31 1.87
C SER A 87 1.41 1.17 2.11
N LEU A 88 2.29 1.74 1.28
CA LEU A 88 2.71 3.14 1.36
C LEU A 88 1.62 4.15 0.94
N GLY A 89 0.79 3.81 -0.05
CA GLY A 89 -0.28 4.69 -0.51
C GLY A 89 -1.56 4.61 0.34
N ALA A 90 -1.75 3.56 1.14
CA ALA A 90 -2.88 3.48 2.08
C ALA A 90 -2.74 4.51 3.22
N LEU A 91 -1.51 4.89 3.59
CA LEU A 91 -1.21 5.85 4.66
C LEU A 91 -1.82 7.26 4.44
N PRO A 92 -1.64 7.95 3.28
CA PRO A 92 -2.26 9.26 3.07
C PRO A 92 -3.78 9.20 3.13
N VAL A 93 -4.42 8.16 2.57
CA VAL A 93 -5.87 7.97 2.64
C VAL A 93 -6.33 7.75 4.09
N ALA A 94 -5.61 6.92 4.84
CA ALA A 94 -5.92 6.66 6.24
C ALA A 94 -5.77 7.91 7.13
N ARG A 95 -4.74 8.73 6.88
CA ARG A 95 -4.57 10.03 7.54
C ARG A 95 -5.76 10.95 7.26
N GLU A 96 -6.27 10.93 6.04
CA GLU A 96 -7.42 11.74 5.66
C GLU A 96 -8.72 11.24 6.30
N LEU A 97 -8.96 9.93 6.32
CA LEU A 97 -10.09 9.32 7.02
C LEU A 97 -10.09 9.69 8.52
N ARG A 98 -8.92 9.65 9.16
CA ARG A 98 -8.79 10.09 10.56
C ARG A 98 -9.08 11.58 10.74
N ARG A 99 -8.60 12.44 9.82
CA ARG A 99 -8.88 13.88 9.84
C ARG A 99 -10.36 14.18 9.61
N ALA A 100 -11.05 13.40 8.79
CA ALA A 100 -12.50 13.46 8.60
C ALA A 100 -13.30 12.93 9.81
N GLY A 101 -12.62 12.46 10.86
CA GLY A 101 -13.25 12.00 12.10
C GLY A 101 -13.93 10.63 11.98
N VAL A 102 -13.46 9.78 11.07
CA VAL A 102 -13.87 8.37 10.98
C VAL A 102 -13.32 7.60 12.21
N PRO A 103 -14.10 6.69 12.81
CA PRO A 103 -13.67 5.90 13.97
C PRO A 103 -12.41 5.09 13.67
N SER A 104 -11.52 4.98 14.66
CA SER A 104 -10.24 4.28 14.53
C SER A 104 -10.38 2.84 14.04
N GLY A 105 -11.39 2.10 14.50
CA GLY A 105 -11.65 0.72 14.06
C GLY A 105 -12.00 0.61 12.58
N THR A 106 -12.74 1.57 12.04
CA THR A 106 -13.09 1.65 10.62
C THR A 106 -11.86 1.98 9.76
N VAL A 107 -11.02 2.93 10.22
CA VAL A 107 -9.75 3.24 9.53
C VAL A 107 -8.79 2.06 9.56
N LEU A 108 -8.69 1.36 10.69
CA LEU A 108 -7.84 0.18 10.82
C LEU A 108 -8.26 -0.92 9.83
N SER A 109 -9.57 -1.12 9.68
CA SER A 109 -10.12 -2.09 8.72
C SER A 109 -9.72 -1.75 7.29
N PHE A 110 -9.80 -0.48 6.89
CA PHE A 110 -9.31 -0.03 5.58
C PHE A 110 -7.82 -0.28 5.41
N VAL A 111 -6.99 0.12 6.39
CA VAL A 111 -5.52 0.02 6.32
C VAL A 111 -5.04 -1.42 6.26
N LEU A 112 -5.71 -2.34 6.94
CA LEU A 112 -5.36 -3.77 6.91
C LEU A 112 -5.71 -4.40 5.56
N VAL A 113 -6.82 -3.99 4.95
CA VAL A 113 -7.38 -4.65 3.77
C VAL A 113 -6.77 -4.14 2.48
N ALA A 114 -6.53 -2.83 2.39
CA ALA A 114 -5.96 -2.18 1.22
C ALA A 114 -4.66 -2.84 0.70
N PRO A 115 -3.66 -3.19 1.54
CA PRO A 115 -2.46 -3.89 1.06
C PRO A 115 -2.70 -5.38 0.83
N VAL A 116 -3.56 -6.04 1.62
CA VAL A 116 -3.76 -7.51 1.55
C VAL A 116 -4.45 -7.91 0.25
N LEU A 117 -5.42 -7.12 -0.21
CA LEU A 117 -6.16 -7.39 -1.45
C LEU A 117 -5.57 -6.64 -2.65
N ASN A 118 -4.30 -6.25 -2.58
CA ASN A 118 -3.64 -5.59 -3.69
C ASN A 118 -3.51 -6.59 -4.87
N PRO A 119 -4.16 -6.32 -6.02
CA PRO A 119 -4.16 -7.24 -7.15
C PRO A 119 -2.76 -7.47 -7.70
N VAL A 120 -1.82 -6.53 -7.53
CA VAL A 120 -0.41 -6.70 -7.93
C VAL A 120 0.25 -7.81 -7.10
N SER A 121 -0.04 -7.88 -5.80
CA SER A 121 0.50 -8.93 -4.93
C SER A 121 -0.10 -10.30 -5.25
N ILE A 122 -1.38 -10.34 -5.62
CA ILE A 122 -2.06 -11.57 -6.04
C ILE A 122 -1.49 -12.06 -7.37
N VAL A 123 -1.31 -11.17 -8.35
CA VAL A 123 -0.72 -11.50 -9.66
C VAL A 123 0.74 -11.96 -9.51
N TYR A 124 1.55 -11.29 -8.67
CA TYR A 124 2.92 -11.73 -8.39
C TYR A 124 2.96 -13.10 -7.71
N GLY A 125 2.09 -13.34 -6.72
CA GLY A 125 1.99 -14.65 -6.06
C GLY A 125 1.55 -15.76 -7.02
N LEU A 126 0.64 -15.45 -7.94
CA LEU A 126 0.18 -16.40 -8.96
C LEU A 126 1.24 -16.68 -10.04
N SER A 127 2.11 -15.72 -10.34
CA SER A 127 3.18 -15.88 -11.33
C SER A 127 4.34 -16.77 -10.87
N HIS A 128 4.37 -17.13 -9.58
CA HIS A 128 5.39 -17.98 -8.95
C HIS A 128 4.86 -19.35 -8.48
N ILE A 129 3.65 -19.74 -8.90
CA ILE A 129 3.07 -21.09 -8.75
C ILE A 129 3.11 -21.80 -10.11
#